data_AF-A0A2U2RVZ1-F1
#
_entry.id   AF-A0A2U2RVZ1-F1
#
_cell.length_a   1.000
_cell.length_b   1.000
_cell.length_c   1.000
_cell.angle_alpha   90.00
_cell.angle_beta   90.00
_cell.angle_gamma   90.00
#
_symmetry.space_group_name_H-M   'P 1'
#
loop_
_entity.id
_entity.type
_entity.pdbx_description
1 polymer ?
#
loop_
_entity_poly.entity_id
_entity_poly.type
_entity_poly.pdbx_seq_one_letter_code
_entity_poly.pdbx_strand_id
1 'polypeptide(L)'
;IYGEMHRFIPVLAAQEGFIKIGEQIVKHQARQFGKTKFGSDRFFRGFFDLLTIWFINKFGKRPMHFFGLWGSFMLLIGFAFTAYLGFEKLFLFKEAKLITSRPEFYISLTLMLLGSQFFIAGFLGEIILKNRKTTSEYKIKEQTL
;
A
#
# COMPACT_ATOMS: atom_id res chain seq x y z
N ILE A 1 -20.51 3.71 -4.23
CA ILE A 1 -19.36 4.23 -5.01
C ILE A 1 -18.90 5.51 -4.32
N TYR A 2 -17.74 5.51 -3.65
CA TYR A 2 -17.19 6.70 -2.98
C TYR A 2 -16.09 7.36 -3.86
N GLY A 3 -16.07 8.69 -4.00
CA GLY A 3 -14.99 9.45 -4.68
C GLY A 3 -14.95 9.37 -6.22
N GLU A 4 -13.76 9.54 -6.82
CA GLU A 4 -13.51 9.38 -8.28
C GLU A 4 -13.49 7.90 -8.73
N MET A 5 -13.91 6.97 -7.86
CA MET A 5 -13.90 5.53 -8.11
C MET A 5 -14.87 5.06 -9.20
N HIS A 6 -15.83 5.92 -9.60
CA HIS A 6 -16.74 5.66 -10.72
C HIS A 6 -15.99 5.39 -12.04
N ARG A 7 -14.76 5.88 -12.19
CA ARG A 7 -13.91 5.61 -13.36
C ARG A 7 -13.43 4.16 -13.44
N PHE A 8 -13.43 3.45 -12.31
CA PHE A 8 -12.88 2.10 -12.20
C PHE A 8 -13.97 1.02 -12.17
N ILE A 9 -15.22 1.37 -12.49
CA ILE A 9 -16.33 0.41 -12.57
C ILE A 9 -15.99 -0.81 -13.45
N PRO A 10 -15.39 -0.67 -14.66
CA PRO A 10 -15.05 -1.83 -15.47
C PRO A 10 -14.04 -2.76 -14.77
N VAL A 11 -13.03 -2.18 -14.11
CA VAL A 11 -12.00 -2.93 -13.39
C VAL A 11 -12.59 -3.66 -12.18
N LEU A 12 -13.44 -2.98 -11.41
CA LEU A 12 -14.15 -3.57 -10.27
C LEU A 12 -15.12 -4.67 -10.72
N ALA A 13 -15.85 -4.47 -11.82
CA ALA A 13 -16.74 -5.47 -12.38
C ALA A 13 -15.95 -6.72 -12.84
N ALA A 14 -14.81 -6.55 -13.52
CA ALA A 14 -13.96 -7.67 -13.90
C ALA A 14 -13.48 -8.47 -12.66
N GLN A 15 -13.12 -7.77 -11.59
CA GLN A 15 -12.66 -8.38 -10.33
C GLN A 15 -13.78 -9.13 -9.59
N GLU A 16 -15.03 -8.68 -9.72
CA GLU A 16 -16.21 -9.35 -9.19
C GLU A 16 -16.70 -10.53 -10.05
N GLY A 17 -15.98 -10.87 -11.13
CA GLY A 17 -16.24 -12.03 -11.99
C GLY A 17 -17.08 -11.73 -13.24
N PHE A 18 -17.36 -10.46 -13.56
CA PHE A 18 -18.04 -10.09 -14.79
C PHE A 18 -17.09 -10.20 -15.98
N ILE A 19 -17.25 -11.24 -16.79
CA ILE A 19 -16.41 -11.53 -17.96
C ILE A 19 -16.88 -10.86 -19.26
N LYS A 20 -18.12 -10.38 -19.32
CA LYS A 20 -18.71 -9.75 -20.52
C LYS A 20 -18.66 -8.23 -20.42
N ILE A 21 -17.46 -7.65 -20.56
CA ILE A 21 -17.27 -6.19 -20.60
C ILE A 21 -16.94 -5.82 -22.05
N GLY A 22 -17.86 -5.12 -22.70
CA GLY A 22 -17.68 -4.60 -24.06
C GLY A 22 -17.34 -3.12 -24.06
N GLU A 23 -16.54 -2.69 -25.01
CA GLU A 23 -16.26 -1.28 -25.26
C GLU A 23 -17.04 -0.81 -26.50
N GLN A 24 -17.69 0.34 -26.39
CA GLN A 24 -18.39 0.97 -27.51
C GLN A 24 -17.50 2.07 -28.09
N ILE A 25 -17.14 1.95 -29.37
CA ILE A 25 -16.38 2.99 -30.06
C ILE A 25 -17.30 4.20 -30.27
N VAL A 26 -16.96 5.32 -29.64
CA VAL A 26 -17.67 6.60 -29.80
C VAL A 26 -16.78 7.56 -30.59
N LYS A 27 -17.32 8.15 -31.66
CA LYS A 27 -16.63 9.21 -32.40
C LYS A 27 -16.64 10.49 -31.57
N HIS A 28 -15.50 10.82 -30.97
CA HIS A 28 -15.30 12.11 -30.30
C HIS A 28 -14.91 13.18 -31.31
N GLN A 29 -15.64 14.30 -31.29
CA GLN A 29 -15.32 15.49 -32.10
C GLN A 29 -14.29 16.35 -31.39
N ALA A 30 -13.45 17.04 -32.17
CA ALA A 30 -12.47 17.98 -31.62
C ALA A 30 -13.17 19.12 -30.89
N ARG A 31 -12.64 19.52 -29.74
CA ARG A 31 -13.19 20.62 -28.95
C ARG A 31 -12.98 21.94 -29.70
N GLN A 32 -14.07 22.64 -29.99
CA GLN A 32 -14.02 23.91 -30.73
C GLN A 32 -13.75 25.13 -29.84
N PHE A 33 -14.15 25.11 -28.56
CA PHE A 33 -14.02 26.26 -27.65
C PHE A 33 -13.61 25.86 -26.23
N GLY A 34 -12.87 26.76 -25.54
CA GLY A 34 -12.45 26.63 -24.14
C GLY A 34 -11.20 25.76 -23.91
N LYS A 35 -10.61 25.86 -22.72
CA LYS A 35 -9.42 25.08 -22.31
C LYS A 35 -9.82 23.80 -21.57
N THR A 36 -8.99 22.75 -21.71
CA THR A 36 -9.17 21.50 -20.96
C THR A 36 -9.16 21.79 -19.46
N LYS A 37 -10.16 21.27 -18.74
CA LYS A 37 -10.17 21.25 -17.27
C LYS A 37 -9.30 20.11 -16.71
N PHE A 38 -8.73 19.29 -17.60
CA PHE A 38 -7.86 18.18 -17.27
C PHE A 38 -6.42 18.62 -17.46
N GLY A 39 -5.79 19.03 -16.37
CA GLY A 39 -4.36 19.32 -16.28
C GLY A 39 -3.54 18.09 -15.89
N SER A 40 -2.22 18.26 -15.80
CA SER A 40 -1.26 17.23 -15.38
C SER A 40 -1.57 16.66 -13.98
N ASP A 41 -2.13 17.48 -13.08
CA ASP A 41 -2.58 17.07 -11.74
C ASP A 41 -3.56 15.86 -11.77
N ARG A 42 -4.38 15.74 -12.83
CA ARG A 42 -5.28 14.60 -13.00
C ARG A 42 -4.55 13.29 -13.24
N PHE A 43 -3.40 13.33 -13.93
CA PHE A 43 -2.59 12.14 -14.18
C PHE A 43 -1.98 11.60 -12.89
N PHE A 44 -1.42 12.48 -12.05
CA PHE A 44 -0.87 12.10 -10.76
C PHE A 44 -1.94 11.55 -9.81
N ARG A 45 -3.08 12.25 -9.69
CA ARG A 45 -4.21 11.76 -8.87
C ARG A 45 -4.74 10.42 -9.37
N GLY A 46 -4.93 10.27 -10.68
CA GLY A 46 -5.36 9.01 -11.28
C GLY A 46 -4.38 7.86 -11.00
N PHE A 47 -3.07 8.12 -11.08
CA PHE A 47 -2.05 7.13 -10.73
C PHE A 47 -2.13 6.68 -9.27
N PHE A 48 -2.22 7.62 -8.31
CA PHE A 48 -2.37 7.28 -6.89
C PHE A 48 -3.70 6.58 -6.59
N ASP A 49 -4.79 6.92 -7.30
CA ASP A 49 -6.07 6.22 -7.20
C ASP A 49 -5.95 4.75 -7.66
N LEU A 50 -5.29 4.50 -8.79
CA LEU A 50 -5.03 3.15 -9.28
C LEU A 50 -4.19 2.34 -8.29
N LEU A 51 -3.13 2.95 -7.75
CA LEU A 51 -2.27 2.33 -6.76
C LEU A 51 -3.07 1.96 -5.49
N THR A 52 -3.96 2.86 -5.07
CA THR A 52 -4.87 2.64 -3.94
C THR A 52 -5.83 1.47 -4.20
N ILE A 53 -6.45 1.40 -5.39
CA ILE A 53 -7.37 0.30 -5.75
C ILE A 53 -6.63 -1.03 -5.80
N TRP A 54 -5.46 -1.06 -6.43
CA TRP A 54 -4.61 -2.24 -6.47
C TRP A 54 -4.24 -2.69 -5.06
N PHE A 55 -3.85 -1.75 -4.19
CA PHE A 55 -3.46 -2.02 -2.82
C PHE A 55 -4.64 -2.58 -2.00
N ILE A 56 -5.79 -1.92 -2.04
CA ILE A 56 -7.00 -2.36 -1.32
C ILE A 56 -7.46 -3.73 -1.82
N ASN A 57 -7.42 -3.98 -3.13
CA ASN A 57 -7.85 -5.26 -3.65
C ASN A 57 -6.87 -6.39 -3.27
N LYS A 58 -5.57 -6.16 -3.42
CA LYS A 58 -4.55 -7.18 -3.13
C LYS A 58 -4.36 -7.45 -1.63
N PHE A 59 -4.37 -6.40 -0.81
CA PHE A 59 -4.00 -6.46 0.61
C PHE A 59 -5.11 -6.06 1.57
N GLY A 60 -6.23 -5.52 1.10
CA GLY A 60 -7.33 -5.08 1.98
C GLY A 60 -8.00 -6.20 2.77
N LYS A 61 -7.84 -7.47 2.36
CA LYS A 61 -8.30 -8.65 3.11
C LYS A 61 -7.26 -9.19 4.11
N ARG A 62 -5.99 -8.83 3.97
CA ARG A 62 -4.86 -9.33 4.78
C ARG A 62 -3.74 -8.28 4.87
N PRO A 63 -4.00 -7.12 5.50
CA PRO A 63 -3.03 -6.01 5.55
C PRO A 63 -1.71 -6.40 6.24
N MET A 64 -1.74 -7.36 7.17
CA MET A 64 -0.53 -7.83 7.86
C MET A 64 0.51 -8.42 6.91
N HIS A 65 0.11 -9.06 5.81
CA HIS A 65 1.06 -9.66 4.87
C HIS A 65 1.92 -8.63 4.13
N PHE A 66 1.38 -7.45 3.86
CA PHE A 66 2.15 -6.40 3.18
C PHE A 66 3.04 -5.66 4.18
N PHE A 67 2.41 -5.02 5.16
CA PHE A 67 3.12 -4.16 6.10
C PHE A 67 3.98 -4.95 7.09
N GLY A 68 3.51 -6.12 7.52
CA GLY A 68 4.27 -7.00 8.40
C GLY A 68 5.50 -7.58 7.71
N LEU A 69 5.40 -8.04 6.46
CA LEU A 69 6.56 -8.59 5.73
C LEU A 69 7.65 -7.53 5.52
N TRP A 70 7.27 -6.35 5.00
CA TRP A 70 8.22 -5.26 4.80
C TRP A 70 8.76 -4.71 6.13
N GLY A 71 7.90 -4.57 7.14
CA GLY A 71 8.31 -4.14 8.47
C GLY A 71 9.30 -5.10 9.14
N SER A 72 9.03 -6.40 9.10
CA SER A 72 9.94 -7.43 9.61
C SER A 72 11.25 -7.48 8.84
N PHE A 73 11.23 -7.32 7.51
CA PHE A 73 12.45 -7.25 6.71
C PHE A 73 13.32 -6.04 7.08
N MET A 74 12.71 -4.86 7.23
CA MET A 74 13.40 -3.65 7.69
C MET A 74 13.98 -3.81 9.09
N LEU A 75 13.24 -4.44 10.00
CA LEU A 75 13.70 -4.75 11.36
C LEU A 75 14.88 -5.71 11.36
N LEU A 76 14.84 -6.78 10.56
CA LEU A 76 15.93 -7.74 10.45
C LEU A 76 17.21 -7.08 9.94
N ILE A 77 17.12 -6.24 8.91
CA ILE A 77 18.27 -5.51 8.37
C ILE A 77 18.80 -4.50 9.39
N GLY A 78 17.92 -3.70 9.99
CA GLY A 78 18.31 -2.72 11.01
C GLY A 78 18.96 -3.37 12.24
N PHE A 79 18.44 -4.52 12.65
CA PHE A 79 19.02 -5.31 13.73
C PHE A 79 20.38 -5.90 13.35
N ALA A 80 20.54 -6.42 12.13
CA ALA A 80 21.82 -6.94 11.65
C ALA A 80 22.91 -5.86 11.64
N PHE A 81 22.60 -4.65 11.14
CA PHE A 81 23.53 -3.52 11.18
C PHE A 81 23.87 -3.08 12.60
N THR A 82 22.87 -3.02 13.48
CA THR A 82 23.09 -2.63 14.88
C THR A 82 23.92 -3.67 15.63
N ALA A 83 23.67 -4.97 15.39
CA ALA A 83 24.44 -6.06 15.94
C ALA A 83 25.88 -6.07 15.43
N TYR A 84 26.09 -5.81 14.13
CA TYR A 84 27.40 -5.67 13.52
C TYR A 84 28.22 -4.54 14.17
N LEU A 85 27.64 -3.34 14.26
CA LEU A 85 28.28 -2.19 14.90
C LEU A 85 28.54 -2.42 16.40
N GLY A 86 27.60 -3.06 17.08
CA GLY A 86 27.74 -3.44 18.49
C GLY A 86 28.88 -4.44 18.70
N PHE A 87 28.99 -5.45 17.85
CA PHE A 87 30.05 -6.45 17.90
C PHE A 87 31.42 -5.82 17.64
N GLU A 88 31.54 -4.96 16.61
CA GLU A 88 32.78 -4.25 16.30
C GLU A 88 33.25 -3.40 17.49
N LYS A 89 32.32 -2.70 18.15
CA LYS A 89 32.63 -1.85 19.31
C LYS A 89 33.04 -2.65 20.55
N LEU A 90 32.39 -3.79 20.82
CA LEU A 90 32.61 -4.57 22.03
C LEU A 90 33.90 -5.42 21.97
N PHE A 91 34.23 -5.96 20.79
CA PHE A 91 35.31 -6.96 20.66
C PHE A 91 36.56 -6.45 19.95
N LEU A 92 36.44 -5.56 18.96
CA LEU A 92 37.59 -5.17 18.12
C LEU A 92 38.19 -3.83 18.54
N PHE A 93 37.37 -2.81 18.76
CA PHE A 93 37.86 -1.46 19.04
C PHE A 93 37.18 -0.80 20.24
N LYS A 94 37.61 -1.19 21.44
CA LYS A 94 37.10 -0.62 22.71
C LYS A 94 37.33 0.90 22.79
N GLU A 95 38.44 1.39 22.25
CA GLU A 95 38.77 2.83 22.20
C GLU A 95 38.30 3.57 20.93
N ALA A 96 37.62 2.91 19.99
CA ALA A 96 37.14 3.58 18.78
C ALA A 96 36.14 4.71 19.09
N LYS A 97 36.02 5.64 18.13
CA LYS A 97 34.99 6.69 18.08
C LYS A 97 33.61 6.18 18.51
N LEU A 98 32.84 7.04 19.16
CA LEU A 98 31.46 6.78 19.58
C LEU A 98 30.64 6.22 18.41
N ILE A 99 29.79 5.23 18.68
CA ILE A 99 28.90 4.63 17.67
C ILE A 99 28.01 5.71 17.02
N THR A 100 27.61 6.72 17.81
CA THR A 100 26.82 7.88 17.37
C THR A 100 27.52 8.78 16.36
N SER A 101 28.83 8.64 16.16
CA SER A 101 29.55 9.38 15.12
C SER A 101 29.50 8.70 13.75
N ARG A 102 28.99 7.47 13.67
CA ARG A 102 28.91 6.69 12.43
C ARG A 102 27.53 6.87 11.77
N PRO A 103 27.46 7.28 10.49
CA PRO A 103 26.19 7.39 9.76
C PRO A 103 25.39 6.09 9.72
N GLU A 104 26.08 4.95 9.70
CA GLU A 104 25.49 3.60 9.67
C GLU A 104 24.57 3.33 10.87
N PHE A 105 24.89 3.88 12.04
CA PHE A 105 24.05 3.75 13.23
C PHE A 105 22.71 4.47 13.07
N TYR A 106 22.70 5.65 12.46
CA TYR A 106 21.45 6.37 12.22
C TYR A 106 20.60 5.67 11.16
N ILE A 107 21.23 5.10 10.13
CA ILE A 107 20.53 4.30 9.12
C ILE A 107 19.89 3.07 9.77
N SER A 108 20.62 2.34 10.62
CA SER A 108 20.09 1.15 11.30
C SER A 108 18.96 1.52 12.26
N LEU A 109 19.11 2.61 13.03
CA LEU A 109 18.09 3.13 13.93
C LEU A 109 16.81 3.52 13.18
N THR A 110 16.94 4.29 12.09
CA THR A 110 15.79 4.70 11.26
C THR A 110 15.09 3.50 10.63
N LEU A 111 15.84 2.51 10.13
CA LEU A 111 15.28 1.26 9.61
C LEU A 111 14.48 0.51 10.67
N MET A 112 14.98 0.43 11.91
CA MET A 112 14.27 -0.23 13.00
C MET A 112 13.00 0.53 13.41
N LEU A 113 13.05 1.87 13.46
CA LEU A 113 11.88 2.70 13.77
C LEU A 113 10.80 2.56 12.69
N LEU A 114 11.16 2.71 11.42
CA LEU A 114 10.23 2.55 10.31
C LEU A 114 9.69 1.12 10.25
N GLY A 115 10.55 0.10 10.40
CA GLY A 115 10.12 -1.30 10.41
C GLY A 115 9.10 -1.60 11.51
N SER A 116 9.30 -1.03 12.70
CA SER A 116 8.34 -1.14 13.81
C SER A 116 7.01 -0.46 13.50
N GLN A 117 7.03 0.75 12.92
CA GLN A 117 5.83 1.47 12.51
C GLN A 117 5.04 0.71 11.44
N PHE A 118 5.71 0.14 10.46
CA PHE A 118 5.10 -0.72 9.44
C PHE A 118 4.44 -1.95 10.08
N PHE A 119 5.15 -2.63 10.99
CA PHE A 119 4.59 -3.78 11.69
C PHE A 119 3.32 -3.43 12.48
N ILE A 120 3.35 -2.32 13.24
CA ILE A 120 2.20 -1.82 13.99
C ILE A 120 1.04 -1.46 13.04
N ALA A 121 1.32 -0.77 11.93
CA ALA A 121 0.29 -0.40 10.96
C ALA A 121 -0.38 -1.64 10.33
N GLY A 122 0.39 -2.67 10.00
CA GLY A 122 -0.13 -3.95 9.53
C GLY A 122 -1.02 -4.63 10.56
N PHE A 123 -0.57 -4.69 11.80
CA PHE A 123 -1.30 -5.31 12.89
C PHE A 123 -2.61 -4.57 13.22
N LEU A 124 -2.57 -3.24 13.25
CA LEU A 124 -3.77 -2.41 13.40
C LEU A 124 -4.76 -2.62 12.24
N GLY A 125 -4.25 -2.70 11.01
CA GLY A 125 -5.07 -3.01 9.84
C GLY A 125 -5.80 -4.35 9.98
N GLU A 126 -5.11 -5.37 10.48
CA GLU A 126 -5.68 -6.71 10.68
C GLU A 126 -6.77 -6.70 11.77
N ILE A 127 -6.55 -5.98 12.86
CA ILE A 127 -7.54 -5.81 13.94
C ILE A 127 -8.78 -5.08 13.42
N ILE A 128 -8.61 -3.98 12.68
CA ILE A 128 -9.72 -3.21 12.12
C ILE A 128 -10.55 -4.08 11.18
N LEU A 129 -9.89 -4.87 10.33
CA LEU A 129 -10.58 -5.76 9.41
C LEU A 129 -11.37 -6.85 10.14
N LYS A 130 -10.76 -7.47 11.16
CA LYS A 130 -11.41 -8.52 11.96
C LYS A 130 -12.58 -8.01 12.78
N ASN A 131 -12.54 -6.74 13.18
CA ASN A 131 -13.64 -6.07 13.90
C ASN A 131 -14.76 -5.56 12.99
N ARG A 132 -14.62 -5.59 11.66
CA ARG A 132 -15.74 -5.28 10.78
C ARG A 132 -16.75 -6.42 10.80
N LYS A 133 -17.98 -6.14 11.25
CA LYS A 133 -19.12 -7.05 11.10
C LYS A 133 -19.28 -7.37 9.63
N THR A 134 -19.23 -8.66 9.28
CA THR A 134 -19.54 -9.17 7.95
C THR A 134 -21.03 -8.95 7.69
N THR A 135 -21.42 -7.78 7.20
CA THR A 135 -22.71 -7.65 6.52
C THR A 135 -22.63 -8.49 5.26
N SER A 136 -23.42 -9.56 5.21
CA SER A 136 -23.64 -10.35 4.01
C SER A 136 -24.09 -9.42 2.88
N GLU A 137 -23.19 -9.10 1.95
CA GLU A 137 -23.56 -8.55 0.64
C GLU A 137 -24.08 -9.73 -0.18
N TYR A 138 -25.33 -10.12 0.06
CA TYR A 138 -25.95 -11.20 -0.70
C TYR A 138 -25.98 -10.83 -2.19
N LYS A 139 -25.40 -11.69 -3.02
CA LYS A 139 -25.59 -11.67 -4.48
C LYS A 139 -26.67 -12.68 -4.83
N ILE A 140 -27.92 -12.24 -4.84
CA ILE A 140 -29.02 -13.06 -5.36
C ILE A 140 -28.96 -12.97 -6.88
N LYS A 141 -28.62 -14.07 -7.53
CA LYS A 141 -28.54 -14.17 -8.99
C LYS A 141 -29.93 -14.27 -9.64
N GLU A 142 -30.88 -14.90 -8.95
CA GLU A 142 -32.29 -14.94 -9.32
C GLU A 142 -33.10 -15.29 -8.07
N GLN A 143 -34.20 -14.58 -7.83
CA GLN A 143 -35.18 -14.90 -6.81
C GLN A 143 -36.42 -15.44 -7.55
N THR A 144 -36.52 -16.76 -7.67
CA THR A 144 -37.73 -17.41 -8.18
C THR A 144 -38.77 -17.46 -7.06
N LEU A 145 -39.96 -16.91 -7.33
CA LEU A 145 -41.17 -16.96 -6.50
C LEU A 145 -41.70 -18.39 -6.34
#